data_AF-A0A690LCH7-F1
#
_entry.id   AF-A0A690LCH7-F1
#
_cell.length_a   1.000
_cell.length_b   1.000
_cell.length_c   1.000
_cell.angle_alpha   90.00
_cell.angle_beta   90.00
_cell.angle_gamma   90.00
#
_symmetry.space_group_name_H-M   'P 1'
#
loop_
_entity.id
_entity.type
_entity.pdbx_description
1 polymer ?
#
loop_
_entity_poly.entity_id
_entity_poly.type
_entity_poly.pdbx_seq_one_letter_code
_entity_poly.pdbx_strand_id
1 'polypeptide(L)' 'MVKKVCKELNITQRQLSEMLEIPESTIARWKSGDLPRLTELFLKTMLENIELKRKLETIKKAHKIISEL' A
#
# COMPACT_ATOMS: atom_id res chain seq x y z
N MET A 1 -6.48 4.49 -8.89
CA MET A 1 -6.11 3.94 -7.57
C MET A 1 -4.98 2.89 -7.65
N VAL A 2 -5.17 1.78 -8.37
CA VAL A 2 -4.18 0.66 -8.47
C VAL A 2 -2.75 1.12 -8.76
N LYS A 3 -2.55 1.98 -9.80
CA LYS A 3 -1.22 2.54 -10.13
C LYS A 3 -0.53 3.23 -8.94
N LYS A 4 -1.30 3.95 -8.11
CA LYS A 4 -0.79 4.67 -6.94
C LYS A 4 -0.33 3.68 -5.86
N VAL A 5 -1.14 2.67 -5.56
CA VAL A 5 -0.79 1.62 -4.58
C VAL A 5 0.48 0.89 -5.01
N CYS A 6 0.52 0.39 -6.24
CA CYS A 6 1.70 -0.29 -6.78
C CYS A 6 2.97 0.57 -6.66
N LYS A 7 2.88 1.87 -6.98
CA LYS A 7 4.00 2.81 -6.86
C LYS A 7 4.45 3.01 -5.40
N GLU A 8 3.52 3.30 -4.49
CA GLU A 8 3.85 3.62 -3.09
C GLU A 8 4.37 2.41 -2.30
N LEU A 9 3.90 1.21 -2.64
CA LEU A 9 4.37 -0.04 -2.04
C LEU A 9 5.59 -0.62 -2.77
N ASN A 10 6.00 -0.02 -3.90
CA ASN A 10 7.05 -0.54 -4.77
C ASN A 10 6.81 -2.01 -5.21
N ILE A 11 5.58 -2.29 -5.67
CA ILE A 11 5.15 -3.61 -6.13
C ILE A 11 4.54 -3.54 -7.53
N THR A 12 4.49 -4.69 -8.20
CA THR A 12 3.82 -4.90 -9.49
C THR A 12 2.32 -5.17 -9.31
N GLN A 13 1.56 -5.16 -10.41
CA GLN A 13 0.15 -5.60 -10.39
C GLN A 13 0.03 -7.10 -10.06
N ARG A 14 0.98 -7.92 -10.53
CA ARG A 14 1.09 -9.36 -10.20
C ARG A 14 1.29 -9.59 -8.70
N GLN A 15 2.20 -8.84 -8.08
CA GLN A 15 2.39 -8.91 -6.63
C GLN A 15 1.15 -8.43 -5.87
N LEU A 16 0.47 -7.38 -6.35
CA LEU A 16 -0.79 -6.95 -5.76
C LEU A 16 -1.88 -8.04 -5.89
N SER A 17 -1.98 -8.75 -7.01
CA SER A 17 -2.91 -9.88 -7.15
C SER A 17 -2.61 -11.01 -6.18
N GLU A 18 -1.32 -11.36 -6.01
CA GLU A 18 -0.89 -12.38 -5.05
C GLU A 18 -1.23 -11.97 -3.62
N MET A 19 -0.98 -10.72 -3.24
CA MET A 19 -1.28 -10.20 -1.89
C MET A 19 -2.77 -10.20 -1.55
N LEU A 20 -3.63 -9.98 -2.54
CA LEU A 20 -5.08 -9.89 -2.34
C LEU A 20 -5.81 -11.18 -2.65
N GLU A 21 -5.11 -12.20 -3.14
CA GLU A 21 -5.70 -13.45 -3.64
C GLU A 21 -6.78 -13.20 -4.70
N ILE A 22 -6.55 -12.20 -5.56
CA ILE A 22 -7.50 -11.77 -6.60
C ILE A 22 -6.82 -11.91 -7.97
N PRO A 23 -7.50 -12.47 -8.99
CA PRO A 23 -6.91 -12.63 -10.32
C PRO A 23 -6.32 -11.33 -10.88
N GLU A 24 -5.14 -11.43 -11.50
CA GLU A 24 -4.46 -10.26 -12.10
C GLU A 24 -5.34 -9.54 -13.14
N SER A 25 -6.20 -10.27 -13.85
CA SER A 25 -7.19 -9.71 -14.78
C SER A 25 -8.19 -8.78 -14.10
N THR A 26 -8.59 -9.07 -12.85
CA THR A 26 -9.44 -8.21 -12.04
C THR A 26 -8.69 -6.95 -11.60
N ILE A 27 -7.42 -7.08 -11.19
CA ILE A 27 -6.56 -5.93 -10.87
C ILE A 27 -6.38 -5.00 -12.08
N ALA A 28 -6.17 -5.58 -13.26
CA ALA A 28 -6.06 -4.84 -14.51
C ALA A 28 -7.38 -4.12 -14.86
N ARG A 29 -8.54 -4.74 -14.63
CA ARG A 29 -9.86 -4.12 -14.82
C ARG A 29 -10.07 -2.93 -13.90
N TRP A 30 -9.70 -3.04 -12.62
CA TRP A 30 -9.74 -1.95 -11.64
C TRP A 30 -8.85 -0.77 -12.01
N LYS A 31 -7.70 -1.03 -12.64
CA LYS A 31 -6.82 0.02 -13.15
C LYS A 31 -7.48 0.83 -14.28
N SER A 32 -8.37 0.21 -15.05
CA SER A 32 -9.05 0.80 -16.22
C SER A 32 -10.36 1.53 -15.90
N GLY A 33 -10.88 1.43 -14.66
CA GLY A 33 -11.98 2.28 -14.20
C GLY A 33 -13.11 1.55 -13.46
N ASP A 34 -13.21 0.23 -13.58
CA ASP A 34 -14.24 -0.57 -12.90
C ASP A 34 -13.77 -1.01 -11.50
N LEU A 35 -13.41 -0.03 -10.66
CA LEU A 35 -12.94 -0.28 -9.30
C LEU A 35 -14.12 -0.22 -8.31
N PRO A 36 -14.50 -1.32 -7.66
CA PRO A 36 -15.55 -1.29 -6.65
C PRO A 36 -15.19 -0.37 -5.48
N ARG A 37 -16.19 0.31 -4.91
CA ARG A 37 -15.99 1.25 -3.79
C ARG A 37 -15.31 0.61 -2.58
N LEU A 38 -15.67 -0.64 -2.25
CA LEU A 38 -15.03 -1.38 -1.15
C LEU A 38 -13.53 -1.58 -1.42
N THR A 39 -13.18 -1.99 -2.63
CA THR A 39 -11.79 -2.14 -3.05
C THR A 39 -11.06 -0.82 -3.02
N GLU A 40 -11.69 0.28 -3.45
CA GLU A 40 -11.08 1.61 -3.35
C GLU A 40 -10.76 1.99 -1.91
N LEU A 41 -11.68 1.76 -0.98
CA LEU A 41 -11.47 1.99 0.45
C LEU A 41 -10.32 1.15 1.00
N PHE A 42 -10.31 -0.15 0.69
CA PHE A 42 -9.23 -1.04 1.10
C PHE A 42 -7.86 -0.59 0.58
N LEU A 43 -7.77 -0.24 -0.71
CA LEU A 43 -6.55 0.27 -1.32
C LEU A 43 -6.09 1.60 -0.70
N LYS A 44 -7.02 2.47 -0.26
CA LYS A 44 -6.70 3.67 0.52
C LYS A 44 -6.14 3.31 1.89
N THR A 45 -6.73 2.35 2.60
CA THR A 45 -6.22 1.85 3.89
C THR A 45 -4.80 1.29 3.76
N MET A 46 -4.47 0.60 2.67
CA MET A 46 -3.09 0.14 2.41
C MET A 46 -2.11 1.32 2.30
N LEU A 47 -2.51 2.40 1.61
CA LEU A 47 -1.70 3.62 1.47
C LEU A 47 -1.51 4.34 2.81
N GLU A 48 -2.55 4.37 3.64
CA GLU A 48 -2.44 4.93 4.98
C GLU A 48 -1.52 4.08 5.86
N ASN A 49 -1.60 2.75 5.77
CA ASN A 49 -0.75 1.84 6.53
C ASN A 49 0.74 2.02 6.21
N ILE A 50 1.12 2.15 4.93
CA ILE A 50 2.52 2.38 4.56
C ILE A 50 3.03 3.72 5.10
N GLU A 51 2.19 4.76 5.10
CA GLU A 51 2.54 6.07 5.65
C GLU A 51 2.71 6.03 7.17
N LEU A 52 1.80 5.33 7.88
CA LEU A 52 1.93 5.11 9.31
C LEU A 52 3.20 4.32 9.66
N LYS A 53 3.57 3.32 8.86
CA LYS A 53 4.85 2.59 9.02
C LYS A 53 6.06 3.50 8.84
N ARG A 54 6.05 4.40 7.83
CA ARG A 54 7.14 5.39 7.63
C ARG A 54 7.30 6.34 8.83
N LYS A 55 6.17 6.82 9.37
CA LYS A 55 6.16 7.66 10.59
C LYS A 55 6.69 6.89 11.80
N LEU A 56 6.27 5.64 11.98
CA LEU A 56 6.75 4.79 13.06
C LEU A 56 8.27 4.58 12.98
N GLU A 57 8.82 4.32 11.80
CA GLU A 57 10.27 4.18 11.62
C GLU A 57 11.04 5.46 11.96
N THR A 58 10.45 6.62 11.66
CA THR A 58 11.03 7.92 12.05
C THR A 58 11.06 8.08 13.57
N ILE A 59 9.96 7.72 14.24
CA ILE A 59 9.87 7.76 15.71
C ILE A 59 10.88 6.80 16.34
N LYS A 60 11.00 5.58 15.82
CA LYS A 60 11.99 4.60 16.32
C LYS A 60 13.43 5.11 16.18
N LYS A 61 13.77 5.76 15.06
CA LYS A 61 15.10 6.36 14.87
C LYS A 61 15.38 7.48 15.88
N ALA A 62 14.39 8.36 16.11
CA ALA A 62 14.52 9.41 17.12
C ALA A 62 14.70 8.83 18.53
N HIS A 63 13.92 7.81 18.90
CA HIS A 63 14.06 7.12 20.18
C HIS A 63 15.45 6.51 20.37
N LYS A 64 15.99 5.86 19.34
CA LYS A 64 17.34 5.27 19.38
C LYS A 64 18.42 6.32 19.69
N ILE A 65 18.38 7.47 19.02
CA ILE A 65 19.33 8.57 19.26
C ILE A 65 19.21 9.08 20.70
N ILE A 66 17.98 9.27 21.20
CA ILE A 66 17.75 9.73 22.58
C ILE A 66 18.23 8.71 23.60
N SER A 67 18.07 7.41 23.35
CA SER A 67 18.53 6.36 24.27
C SER A 67 20.04 6.18 24.32
N GLU A 68 20.77 6.69 23.33
CA GLU A 68 22.23 6.63 23.22
C GLU A 68 22.93 7.89 23.77
N LEU A 69 22.15 8.90 24.22
CA LEU A 69 22.61 10.12 24.91
C LEU A 69 22.61 9.92 26.42
#